data_AF-A0A833MQY1-F1
#
_entry.id   AF-A0A833MQY1-F1
#
_cell.length_a   1.000
_cell.length_b   1.000
_cell.length_c   1.000
_cell.angle_alpha   90.00
_cell.angle_beta   90.00
_cell.angle_gamma   90.00
#
_symmetry.space_group_name_H-M   'P 1'
#
loop_
_entity.id
_entity.type
_entity.pdbx_description
1 polymer ?
#
loop_
_entity_poly.entity_id
_entity_poly.type
_entity_poly.pdbx_seq_one_letter_code
_entity_poly.pdbx_strand_id
1 'polypeptide(L)' 'MSIHRDPVLGHWYLDEQNRLLEVTGLSGHQGLVEFRYRDGQVRELPLAEWDDMSLCPVEDPPETEEE' A
#
# COMPACT_ATOMS: atom_id res chain seq x y z
N MET A 1 11.13 -8.07 15.69
CA MET A 1 10.79 -6.85 14.94
C MET A 1 9.39 -7.05 14.41
N SER A 2 8.42 -6.34 14.97
CA SER A 2 7.03 -6.40 14.48
C SER A 2 7.00 -5.63 13.18
N ILE A 3 7.07 -6.34 12.06
CA ILE A 3 6.69 -5.81 10.76
C ILE A 3 5.22 -5.40 10.87
N HIS A 4 4.96 -4.10 11.00
CA HIS A 4 3.61 -3.56 10.98
C HIS A 4 3.03 -3.83 9.59
N ARG A 5 2.15 -4.83 9.49
CA ARG A 5 1.42 -5.20 8.25
C ARG A 5 0.22 -4.31 8.01
N ASP A 6 -0.16 -3.51 9.00
CA ASP A 6 -1.31 -2.63 8.90
C ASP A 6 -1.09 -1.61 7.77
N PRO A 7 -2.02 -1.51 6.81
CA PRO A 7 -1.99 -0.44 5.84
C PRO A 7 -2.21 0.89 6.54
N VAL A 8 -1.43 1.89 6.17
CA VAL A 8 -1.51 3.25 6.70
C VAL A 8 -1.96 4.16 5.57
N LEU A 9 -3.02 4.93 5.81
CA LEU A 9 -3.56 5.87 4.83
C LEU A 9 -2.49 6.90 4.44
N GLY A 10 -2.28 7.07 3.13
CA GLY A 10 -1.26 7.97 2.57
C GLY A 10 0.16 7.39 2.55
N HIS A 11 0.36 6.16 3.04
CA HIS A 11 1.65 5.47 2.91
C HIS A 11 1.73 4.68 1.61
N TRP A 12 2.98 4.48 1.19
CA TRP A 12 3.34 3.71 0.01
C TRP A 12 3.84 2.32 0.41
N TYR A 13 3.57 1.35 -0.44
CA TYR A 13 3.95 -0.04 -0.26
C TYR A 13 4.47 -0.61 -1.58
N LEU A 14 5.40 -1.55 -1.47
CA LEU A 14 5.95 -2.33 -2.59
C LEU A 14 5.44 -3.77 -2.53
N ASP A 15 4.84 -4.21 -3.63
CA ASP A 15 4.44 -5.61 -3.86
C ASP A 15 5.63 -6.48 -4.26
N GLU A 16 5.46 -7.81 -4.23
CA GLU A 16 6.47 -8.80 -4.66
C GLU A 16 6.97 -8.58 -6.11
N GLN A 17 6.15 -7.92 -6.93
CA GLN A 17 6.47 -7.54 -8.31
C GLN A 17 7.20 -6.18 -8.42
N ASN A 18 7.67 -5.61 -7.30
CA ASN A 18 8.24 -4.25 -7.21
C ASN A 18 7.28 -3.16 -7.74
N ARG A 19 5.99 -3.34 -7.54
CA ARG A 19 4.97 -2.35 -7.91
C ARG A 19 4.66 -1.46 -6.72
N LEU A 20 4.81 -0.16 -6.92
CA LEU A 20 4.44 0.85 -5.93
C LEU A 20 2.93 1.05 -5.92
N LEU A 21 2.35 0.99 -4.72
CA LEU A 21 0.96 1.29 -4.44
C LEU A 21 0.85 2.20 -3.22
N GLU A 22 -0.01 3.21 -3.34
CA GLU A 22 -0.31 4.19 -2.29
C GLU A 22 -1.66 3.85 -1.69
N VAL A 23 -1.75 3.74 -0.37
CA VAL A 23 -3.04 3.53 0.30
C VAL A 23 -3.83 4.83 0.26
N THR A 24 -4.92 4.86 -0.50
CA THR A 24 -5.79 6.02 -0.69
C THR A 24 -7.03 5.99 0.21
N GLY A 25 -7.38 4.81 0.75
CA GLY A 25 -8.55 4.64 1.60
C GLY A 25 -8.42 3.47 2.57
N LEU A 26 -8.97 3.63 3.79
CA LEU A 26 -9.08 2.58 4.79
C LEU A 26 -10.47 2.59 5.40
N SER A 27 -11.16 1.47 5.28
CA SER A 27 -12.53 1.28 5.78
C SER A 27 -12.52 0.38 7.00
N GLY A 28 -12.37 0.96 8.20
CA GLY A 28 -12.31 0.20 9.45
C GLY A 28 -13.60 -0.58 9.79
N HIS A 29 -14.76 -0.16 9.28
CA HIS A 29 -16.02 -0.87 9.51
C HIS A 29 -16.18 -2.11 8.61
N GLN A 30 -15.65 -2.06 7.39
CA GLN A 30 -15.73 -3.16 6.43
C GLN A 30 -14.44 -3.99 6.39
N GLY A 31 -13.37 -3.51 7.02
CA GLY A 31 -12.05 -4.10 6.93
C GLY A 31 -11.56 -4.12 5.48
N LEU A 32 -11.75 -3.04 4.73
CA LEU A 32 -11.28 -2.90 3.35
C LEU A 32 -10.15 -1.86 3.27
N VAL A 33 -9.20 -2.10 2.38
CA VAL A 33 -8.13 -1.18 2.03
C VAL A 33 -8.25 -0.85 0.55
N GLU A 34 -8.24 0.45 0.26
CA GLU A 34 -8.17 0.99 -1.08
C GLU A 34 -6.77 1.55 -1.30
N PHE A 35 -6.18 1.19 -2.43
CA PHE A 35 -4.88 1.70 -2.84
C PHE A 35 -4.82 1.96 -4.34
N ARG A 36 -3.92 2.85 -4.71
CA ARG A 36 -3.65 3.28 -6.07
C ARG A 36 -2.23 2.94 -6.46
N TYR A 37 -2.06 2.17 -7.52
CA TYR A 37 -0.76 1.93 -8.13
C TYR A 37 -0.21 3.20 -8.78
N ARG A 38 1.12 3.28 -8.92
CA ARG A 38 1.80 4.37 -9.65
C ARG A 38 1.31 4.56 -11.09
N ASP A 39 0.84 3.49 -11.73
CA ASP A 39 0.26 3.51 -13.08
C ASP A 39 -1.14 4.16 -13.14
N GLY A 40 -1.71 4.55 -11.99
CA GLY A 40 -3.04 5.15 -11.88
C GLY A 40 -4.17 4.15 -11.67
N GLN A 41 -3.88 2.85 -11.70
CA GLN A 41 -4.85 1.81 -11.37
C GLN A 41 -5.21 1.84 -9.89
N VAL A 42 -6.49 1.97 -9.57
CA VAL A 42 -7.02 1.85 -8.20
C VAL A 42 -7.54 0.44 -7.98
N ARG A 43 -7.26 -0.12 -6.80
CA ARG A 43 -7.81 -1.40 -6.34
C ARG A 43 -8.29 -1.28 -4.91
N GLU A 44 -9.32 -2.04 -4.59
CA GLU A 44 -9.85 -2.21 -3.25
C GLU A 44 -9.86 -3.70 -2.94
N LEU A 45 -9.37 -4.08 -1.76
CA LEU A 45 -9.42 -5.46 -1.29
C LEU A 45 -9.58 -5.52 0.24
N PRO A 46 -10.01 -6.68 0.78
CA PRO A 46 -10.12 -6.86 2.21
C PRO A 46 -8.76 -6.80 2.91
N LEU A 47 -8.74 -6.25 4.11
CA LEU A 47 -7.57 -6.20 5.01
C LEU A 47 -6.99 -7.61 5.25
N ALA A 48 -7.85 -8.63 5.25
CA ALA A 48 -7.43 -10.02 5.34
C ALA A 48 -6.57 -10.46 4.14
N GLU A 49 -6.90 -10.01 2.93
CA GLU A 49 -6.08 -10.25 1.75
C GLU A 49 -4.81 -9.38 1.77
N TRP A 50 -4.90 -8.14 2.24
CA TRP A 50 -3.73 -7.27 2.42
C TRP A 50 -2.68 -7.87 3.36
N ASP A 51 -3.10 -8.48 4.48
CA ASP A 51 -2.19 -9.13 5.43
C ASP A 51 -1.53 -10.40 4.86
N ASP A 52 -2.21 -11.07 3.93
CA ASP A 52 -1.70 -12.22 3.19
C ASP A 52 -0.69 -11.77 2.10
N MET A 53 -0.87 -10.56 1.55
CA MET A 53 0.06 -10.00 0.57
C MET A 53 1.43 -9.69 1.20
N SER A 54 2.48 -10.06 0.46
CA SER A 54 3.87 -9.73 0.84
C SER A 54 4.18 -8.28 0.43
N LEU A 55 3.64 -7.33 1.19
CA LEU A 55 3.84 -5.90 0.99
C LEU A 55 4.94 -5.37 1.92
N CYS A 56 5.88 -4.61 1.34
CA CYS A 56 6.90 -3.91 2.10
C CYS A 56 6.54 -2.43 2.21
N PRO A 57 6.33 -1.87 3.43
CA PRO A 57 6.11 -0.44 3.58
C PRO A 57 7.34 0.34 3.10
N VAL A 58 7.11 1.42 2.37
CA VAL A 58 8.15 2.36 1.98
C VAL A 58 7.80 3.73 2.56
N GLU A 59 8.77 4.34 3.24
CA GLU A 59 8.61 5.65 3.90
C GLU A 59 8.45 6.77 2.87
N ASP A 60 9.11 6.64 1.72
CA ASP A 60 9.06 7.61 0.64
C ASP A 60 8.96 6.90 -0.71
N PRO A 61 8.08 7.32 -1.64
CA PRO A 61 8.24 6.93 -3.04
C PRO A 61 9.64 7.41 -3.47
N PRO A 62 10.40 6.65 -4.28
CA PRO A 62 11.69 7.12 -4.76
C PRO A 62 11.46 8.47 -5.44
N GLU A 63 11.91 9.52 -4.75
CA GLU A 63 11.94 10.88 -5.22
C GLU A 63 12.57 10.77 -6.61
N THR A 64 11.84 11.18 -7.64
CA THR A 64 12.51 11.39 -8.93
C THR A 64 13.50 12.48 -8.60
N GLU A 65 14.80 12.15 -8.61
CA GLU A 65 15.87 13.10 -8.34
C GLU A 65 15.61 14.33 -9.23
N GLU A 66 15.05 15.39 -8.65
CA GLU A 66 14.93 16.69 -9.29
C GLU A 66 16.31 17.33 -9.15
N GLU A 67 17.17 17.13 -10.16
CA GLU A 67 18.46 17.81 -10.36
C GLU A 67 18.29 19.32 -10.61
#